data_AF-A0A5P2G0C5-F1
#
_entry.id   AF-A0A5P2G0C5-F1
#
_cell.length_a   1.000
_cell.length_b   1.000
_cell.length_c   1.000
_cell.angle_alpha   90.00
_cell.angle_beta   90.00
_cell.angle_gamma   90.00
#
_symmetry.space_group_name_H-M   'P 1'
#
loop_
_entity.id
_entity.type
_entity.pdbx_description
1 polymer ?
#
loop_
_entity_poly.entity_id
_entity_poly.type
_entity_poly.pdbx_seq_one_letter_code
_entity_poly.pdbx_strand_id
1 'polypeptide(L)'
;MKYIINILFIFISINSVFGQELPVQLRNAFVLDRYGNRQEAGKAISTYLEVVSNQKNYTEMVEALTIQSRIYTVNDSIFKAIDYLNKANEISEKTGNPIQKAYVLMAKTWLDFFTNNHKNVVADSQKALSLIPSNQHLILTLLLNTIIYNVFSQVNNWDDAKKYIDKIRDIEPSINKLQCKYSSNYLYSNYLKWKYEMNPNKKLKDSVINLYNNLHKQFHAGYVPITDFIIILFNETNFKSKYTTNDKSISSQIFKSGVDSIEKYLPLVTIKKDFLYGGSYTFLAQMQLIKDNLDSAIYYLKVANNTVSKTTPSLMTSNMKSQILNSLVTLYENKKDYKNAFLIEKEAQLYSEKLYELETGIYNKRIESQYELGEKNAEIVKLRANEEWQKKMNYIYLGIFILGGAAFLGYYKSYRFKLKYSVERTQKLKLERDEAALKYKLNLEEQARLKQEKEYLDIQHEQMKRELMLNTLHLEHKNNLLRNISVNAKDGNPQNLQRILKEESNIDLDFEDVKTQIQDINPSFFKILMDKSDQKLTNLDLKYCAYLHLNIETKQIAQLFNVEPKSVRMTKYRIKQKLNLDKDEDLEVYLKDIK
;
A
#
# COMPACT_ATOMS: atom_id res chain seq x y z
N MET A 1 -7.99 -0.25 -66.33
CA MET A 1 -9.17 0.65 -66.24
C MET A 1 -10.25 0.24 -65.23
N LYS A 2 -10.66 -1.04 -65.08
CA LYS A 2 -11.61 -1.46 -64.01
C LYS A 2 -11.23 -0.97 -62.61
N TYR A 3 -9.93 -0.88 -62.33
CA TYR A 3 -9.38 -0.47 -61.04
C TYR A 3 -9.51 1.04 -60.74
N ILE A 4 -9.32 1.94 -61.73
CA ILE A 4 -9.55 3.41 -61.57
C ILE A 4 -11.00 3.73 -61.25
N ILE A 5 -11.93 3.04 -61.94
CA ILE A 5 -13.36 3.16 -61.68
C ILE A 5 -13.63 2.69 -60.24
N ASN A 6 -13.11 1.53 -59.83
CA ASN A 6 -13.28 0.97 -58.47
C ASN A 6 -12.71 1.81 -57.30
N ILE A 7 -11.74 2.69 -57.53
CA ILE A 7 -11.15 3.58 -56.50
C ILE A 7 -11.94 4.90 -56.36
N LEU A 8 -12.65 5.36 -57.40
CA LEU A 8 -13.51 6.53 -57.33
C LEU A 8 -14.71 6.34 -56.38
N PHE A 9 -15.05 5.10 -55.99
CA PHE A 9 -16.26 4.77 -55.21
C PHE A 9 -16.22 5.11 -53.71
N ILE A 10 -15.05 5.40 -53.13
CA ILE A 10 -14.90 5.49 -51.66
C ILE A 10 -15.14 6.91 -51.11
N PHE A 11 -15.17 7.94 -51.97
CA PHE A 11 -15.18 9.33 -51.53
C PHE A 11 -16.56 9.97 -51.36
N ILE A 12 -17.64 9.19 -51.40
CA ILE A 12 -18.98 9.77 -51.45
C ILE A 12 -19.47 10.16 -50.06
N SER A 13 -19.94 11.41 -49.98
CA SER A 13 -20.56 12.28 -48.95
C SER A 13 -20.59 11.90 -47.46
N ILE A 14 -20.41 10.65 -47.03
CA ILE A 14 -20.27 10.29 -45.61
C ILE A 14 -19.03 10.94 -45.01
N ASN A 15 -17.93 11.00 -45.76
CA ASN A 15 -16.75 11.77 -45.34
C ASN A 15 -17.11 13.22 -45.05
N SER A 16 -18.00 13.82 -45.86
CA SER A 16 -18.41 15.20 -45.67
C SER A 16 -19.17 15.45 -44.35
N VAL A 17 -19.89 14.42 -43.88
CA VAL A 17 -20.68 14.44 -42.64
C VAL A 17 -19.84 14.10 -41.42
N PHE A 18 -18.85 13.21 -41.56
CA PHE A 18 -17.94 12.86 -40.47
C PHE A 18 -17.28 14.09 -39.85
N GLY A 19 -16.88 15.07 -40.68
CA GLY A 19 -16.33 16.32 -40.19
C GLY A 19 -17.28 17.12 -39.26
N GLN A 20 -18.58 16.85 -39.27
CA GLN A 20 -19.56 17.51 -38.41
C GLN A 20 -19.62 16.89 -37.00
N GLU A 21 -19.25 15.63 -36.81
CA GLU A 21 -19.11 15.03 -35.46
C GLU A 21 -17.85 15.49 -34.75
N LEU A 22 -16.90 16.06 -35.50
CA LEU A 22 -15.65 16.55 -34.94
C LEU A 22 -15.82 17.88 -34.18
N PRO A 23 -14.94 18.14 -33.21
CA PRO A 23 -14.76 19.47 -32.64
C PRO A 23 -14.69 20.57 -33.71
N VAL A 24 -15.22 21.75 -33.41
CA VAL A 24 -15.37 22.86 -34.37
C VAL A 24 -14.04 23.23 -35.04
N GLN A 25 -12.96 23.18 -34.30
CA GLN A 25 -11.60 23.47 -34.77
C GLN A 25 -11.11 22.44 -35.79
N LEU A 26 -11.40 21.15 -35.55
CA LEU A 26 -11.10 20.08 -36.51
C LEU A 26 -12.03 20.10 -37.72
N ARG A 27 -13.29 20.52 -37.55
CA ARG A 27 -14.23 20.69 -38.66
C ARG A 27 -13.69 21.67 -39.70
N ASN A 28 -13.10 22.78 -39.28
CA ASN A 28 -12.52 23.76 -40.20
C ASN A 28 -11.34 23.17 -40.98
N ALA A 29 -10.45 22.43 -40.32
CA ALA A 29 -9.34 21.77 -41.00
C ALA A 29 -9.83 20.68 -41.98
N PHE A 30 -10.84 19.92 -41.58
CA PHE A 30 -11.48 18.93 -42.44
C PHE A 30 -12.15 19.58 -43.67
N VAL A 31 -12.74 20.76 -43.49
CA VAL A 31 -13.28 21.57 -44.58
C VAL A 31 -12.15 22.11 -45.47
N LEU A 32 -11.03 22.58 -44.92
CA LEU A 32 -9.87 23.04 -45.69
C LEU A 32 -9.25 21.92 -46.54
N ASP A 33 -9.08 20.71 -45.99
CA ASP A 33 -8.59 19.56 -46.75
C ASP A 33 -9.57 19.21 -47.86
N ARG A 34 -10.87 19.22 -47.53
CA ARG A 34 -11.92 19.07 -48.53
C ARG A 34 -11.80 20.13 -49.60
N TYR A 35 -11.49 21.39 -49.30
CA TYR A 35 -11.34 22.42 -50.32
C TYR A 35 -10.01 22.35 -51.12
N GLY A 36 -9.18 21.33 -50.86
CA GLY A 36 -7.87 21.17 -51.49
C GLY A 36 -6.78 22.02 -50.85
N ASN A 37 -7.10 22.76 -49.78
CA ASN A 37 -6.15 23.61 -49.06
C ASN A 37 -5.42 22.80 -47.96
N ARG A 38 -4.66 21.80 -48.41
CA ARG A 38 -4.16 20.70 -47.55
C ARG A 38 -3.06 21.12 -46.60
N GLN A 39 -2.19 22.03 -47.04
CA GLN A 39 -1.16 22.56 -46.15
C GLN A 39 -1.79 23.37 -45.01
N GLU A 40 -2.83 24.16 -45.31
CA GLU A 40 -3.57 24.88 -44.28
C GLU A 40 -4.37 23.95 -43.38
N ALA A 41 -4.99 22.91 -43.93
CA ALA A 41 -5.65 21.87 -43.15
C ALA A 41 -4.68 21.18 -42.18
N GLY A 42 -3.51 20.77 -42.68
CA GLY A 42 -2.47 20.14 -41.88
C GLY A 42 -1.95 21.07 -40.79
N LYS A 43 -1.73 22.36 -41.10
CA LYS A 43 -1.34 23.38 -40.12
C LYS A 43 -2.42 23.58 -39.06
N ALA A 44 -3.69 23.70 -39.47
CA ALA A 44 -4.81 23.86 -38.54
C ALA A 44 -4.94 22.67 -37.58
N ILE A 45 -4.75 21.44 -38.06
CA ILE A 45 -4.73 20.24 -37.21
C ILE A 45 -3.51 20.25 -36.28
N SER A 46 -2.32 20.64 -36.76
CA SER A 46 -1.13 20.75 -35.91
C SER A 46 -1.29 21.79 -34.80
N THR A 47 -1.80 22.98 -35.12
CA THR A 47 -2.11 24.01 -34.11
C THR A 47 -3.15 23.52 -33.12
N TYR A 48 -4.19 22.83 -33.58
CA TYR A 48 -5.18 22.27 -32.69
C TYR A 48 -4.61 21.17 -31.78
N LEU A 49 -3.73 20.30 -32.31
CA LEU A 49 -3.02 19.28 -31.54
C LEU A 49 -2.20 19.88 -30.39
N GLU A 50 -1.55 21.02 -30.60
CA GLU A 50 -0.83 21.72 -29.53
C GLU A 50 -1.79 22.18 -28.41
N VAL A 51 -2.95 22.73 -28.78
CA VAL A 51 -3.98 23.16 -27.83
C VAL A 51 -4.49 21.99 -27.00
N VAL A 52 -4.93 20.90 -27.65
CA VAL A 52 -5.50 19.74 -26.94
C VAL A 52 -4.45 18.96 -26.15
N SER A 53 -3.18 18.99 -26.59
CA SER A 53 -2.05 18.44 -25.85
C SER A 53 -1.81 19.20 -24.55
N ASN A 54 -1.84 20.54 -24.60
CA ASN A 54 -1.70 21.39 -23.42
C ASN A 54 -2.85 21.17 -22.43
N GLN A 55 -4.06 20.90 -22.94
CA GLN A 55 -5.24 20.57 -22.13
C GLN A 55 -5.27 19.12 -21.63
N LYS A 56 -4.36 18.26 -22.10
CA LYS A 56 -4.36 16.80 -21.87
C LYS A 56 -5.68 16.14 -22.30
N ASN A 57 -6.35 16.67 -23.32
CA ASN A 57 -7.58 16.10 -23.86
C ASN A 57 -7.24 14.97 -24.84
N TYR A 58 -6.96 13.78 -24.29
CA TYR A 58 -6.52 12.63 -25.07
C TYR A 58 -7.51 12.16 -26.13
N THR A 59 -8.81 12.37 -25.94
CA THR A 59 -9.84 11.98 -26.93
C THR A 59 -9.72 12.84 -28.19
N GLU A 60 -9.71 14.16 -28.03
CA GLU A 60 -9.57 15.07 -29.18
C GLU A 60 -8.18 14.99 -29.82
N MET A 61 -7.14 14.65 -29.04
CA MET A 61 -5.81 14.33 -29.60
C MET A 61 -5.87 13.13 -30.55
N VAL A 62 -6.52 12.03 -30.14
CA VAL A 62 -6.67 10.84 -30.99
C VAL A 62 -7.50 11.15 -32.22
N GLU A 63 -8.61 11.88 -32.08
CA GLU A 63 -9.43 12.31 -33.22
C GLU A 63 -8.61 13.16 -34.21
N ALA A 64 -7.89 14.16 -33.72
CA ALA A 64 -7.04 15.03 -34.55
C ALA A 64 -5.94 14.23 -35.29
N LEU A 65 -5.23 13.34 -34.60
CA LEU A 65 -4.18 12.51 -35.20
C LEU A 65 -4.74 11.52 -36.24
N THR A 66 -5.89 10.92 -35.97
CA THR A 66 -6.54 9.98 -36.92
C THR A 66 -7.05 10.69 -38.16
N ILE A 67 -7.57 11.91 -38.06
CA ILE A 67 -7.90 12.75 -39.22
C ILE A 67 -6.66 13.10 -40.02
N GLN A 68 -5.59 13.54 -39.35
CA GLN A 68 -4.32 13.88 -40.00
C GLN A 68 -3.78 12.68 -40.78
N SER A 69 -3.79 11.49 -40.16
CA SER A 69 -3.40 10.24 -40.81
C SER A 69 -4.22 9.99 -42.09
N ARG A 70 -5.55 10.11 -42.03
CA ARG A 70 -6.42 9.92 -43.19
C ARG A 70 -6.17 10.91 -44.32
N ILE A 71 -5.92 12.18 -44.00
CA ILE A 71 -5.53 13.19 -44.98
C ILE A 71 -4.26 12.73 -45.68
N TYR A 72 -3.20 12.37 -44.94
CA TYR A 72 -1.94 11.92 -45.52
C TYR A 72 -2.07 10.63 -46.36
N THR A 73 -2.94 9.69 -45.98
CA THR A 73 -3.19 8.43 -46.72
C THR A 73 -3.60 8.67 -48.17
N VAL A 74 -4.51 9.62 -48.41
CA VAL A 74 -5.08 9.85 -49.75
C VAL A 74 -4.15 10.73 -50.59
N ASN A 75 -3.48 11.68 -49.94
CA ASN A 75 -3.24 12.97 -50.58
C ASN A 75 -1.79 13.43 -50.63
N ASP A 76 -0.90 12.89 -49.79
CA ASP A 76 0.47 13.39 -49.62
C ASP A 76 1.50 12.25 -49.41
N SER A 77 1.49 11.54 -48.28
CA SER A 77 2.51 10.55 -47.94
C SER A 77 1.98 9.49 -46.97
N ILE A 78 1.96 8.24 -47.42
CA ILE A 78 1.57 7.09 -46.61
C ILE A 78 2.50 6.90 -45.40
N PHE A 79 3.78 7.25 -45.52
CA PHE A 79 4.73 7.22 -44.40
C PHE A 79 4.27 8.13 -43.25
N LYS A 80 3.92 9.38 -43.55
CA LYS A 80 3.36 10.31 -42.56
C LYS A 80 2.04 9.81 -42.00
N ALA A 81 1.20 9.21 -42.83
CA ALA A 81 -0.07 8.63 -42.39
C ALA A 81 0.15 7.54 -41.33
N ILE A 82 1.15 6.67 -41.52
CA ILE A 82 1.56 5.64 -40.55
C ILE A 82 2.06 6.31 -39.26
N ASP A 83 2.92 7.33 -39.35
CA ASP A 83 3.47 8.02 -38.16
C ASP A 83 2.36 8.65 -37.30
N TYR A 84 1.40 9.35 -37.91
CA TYR A 84 0.26 9.93 -37.18
C TYR A 84 -0.66 8.86 -36.59
N LEU A 85 -0.87 7.75 -37.31
CA LEU A 85 -1.65 6.62 -36.82
C LEU A 85 -0.99 5.97 -35.60
N ASN A 86 0.34 5.80 -35.62
CA ASN A 86 1.09 5.24 -34.49
C ASN A 86 1.00 6.12 -33.25
N LYS A 87 1.11 7.45 -33.41
CA LYS A 87 0.91 8.41 -32.31
C LYS A 87 -0.49 8.30 -31.72
N ALA A 88 -1.52 8.19 -32.57
CA ALA A 88 -2.90 8.02 -32.10
C ALA A 88 -3.08 6.69 -31.35
N ASN A 89 -2.49 5.62 -31.87
CA ASN A 89 -2.53 4.30 -31.25
C ASN A 89 -1.86 4.29 -29.87
N GLU A 90 -0.69 4.90 -29.74
CA GLU A 90 0.04 5.02 -28.46
C GLU A 90 -0.81 5.71 -27.38
N ILE A 91 -1.48 6.82 -27.73
CA ILE A 91 -2.39 7.51 -26.81
C ILE A 91 -3.56 6.59 -26.46
N SER A 92 -4.19 5.92 -27.44
CA SER A 92 -5.35 5.06 -27.18
C SER A 92 -5.03 3.84 -26.31
N GLU A 93 -3.84 3.25 -26.46
CA GLU A 93 -3.40 2.12 -25.61
C GLU A 93 -3.06 2.60 -24.19
N LYS A 94 -2.51 3.81 -24.06
CA LYS A 94 -2.22 4.43 -22.76
C LYS A 94 -3.49 4.74 -21.96
N THR A 95 -4.53 5.26 -22.61
CA THR A 95 -5.81 5.58 -21.94
C THR A 95 -6.70 4.34 -21.74
N GLY A 96 -6.55 3.30 -22.57
CA GLY A 96 -7.43 2.14 -22.59
C GLY A 96 -8.86 2.46 -23.04
N ASN A 97 -9.10 3.63 -23.64
CA ASN A 97 -10.45 4.06 -24.02
C ASN A 97 -10.92 3.31 -25.30
N PRO A 98 -12.05 2.58 -25.25
CA PRO A 98 -12.53 1.79 -26.38
C PRO A 98 -12.94 2.64 -27.59
N ILE A 99 -13.49 3.84 -27.38
CA ILE A 99 -13.86 4.77 -28.46
C ILE A 99 -12.61 5.31 -29.16
N GLN A 100 -11.59 5.71 -28.40
CA GLN A 100 -10.31 6.15 -28.98
C GLN A 100 -9.70 5.05 -29.85
N LYS A 101 -9.74 3.81 -29.36
CA LYS A 101 -9.29 2.64 -30.13
C LYS A 101 -10.15 2.39 -31.38
N ALA A 102 -11.46 2.64 -31.33
CA ALA A 102 -12.33 2.57 -32.51
C ALA A 102 -11.95 3.60 -33.59
N TYR A 103 -11.63 4.84 -33.21
CA TYR A 103 -11.13 5.86 -34.16
C TYR A 103 -9.77 5.48 -34.76
N VAL A 104 -8.84 4.96 -33.95
CA VAL A 104 -7.54 4.45 -34.44
C VAL A 104 -7.75 3.33 -35.44
N LEU A 105 -8.60 2.35 -35.12
CA LEU A 105 -8.93 1.25 -36.03
C LEU A 105 -9.60 1.74 -37.31
N MET A 106 -10.50 2.73 -37.23
CA MET A 106 -11.09 3.34 -38.43
C MET A 106 -10.03 4.02 -39.32
N ALA A 107 -9.02 4.67 -38.74
CA ALA A 107 -7.96 5.32 -39.54
C ALA A 107 -7.01 4.28 -40.13
N LYS A 108 -6.75 3.20 -39.39
CA LYS A 108 -6.02 2.04 -39.88
C LYS A 108 -6.74 1.37 -41.04
N THR A 109 -8.05 1.14 -40.93
CA THR A 109 -8.83 0.50 -42.01
C THR A 109 -8.88 1.38 -43.26
N TRP A 110 -8.94 2.70 -43.09
CA TRP A 110 -8.77 3.65 -44.18
C TRP A 110 -7.40 3.49 -44.85
N LEU A 111 -6.31 3.48 -44.08
CA LEU A 111 -4.96 3.26 -44.60
C LEU A 111 -4.81 1.91 -45.33
N ASP A 112 -5.26 0.82 -44.70
CA ASP A 112 -5.19 -0.53 -45.25
C ASP A 112 -6.00 -0.65 -46.54
N PHE A 113 -7.15 0.04 -46.63
CA PHE A 113 -7.95 0.09 -47.84
C PHE A 113 -7.19 0.70 -49.01
N PHE A 114 -6.57 1.88 -48.83
CA PHE A 114 -5.82 2.56 -49.90
C PHE A 114 -4.51 1.88 -50.29
N THR A 115 -4.06 0.92 -49.48
CA THR A 115 -2.84 0.12 -49.73
C THR A 115 -3.17 -1.33 -50.11
N ASN A 116 -4.42 -1.60 -50.51
CA ASN A 116 -4.89 -2.89 -51.03
C ASN A 116 -4.76 -4.06 -50.03
N ASN A 117 -4.88 -3.80 -48.72
CA ASN A 117 -4.78 -4.79 -47.65
C ASN A 117 -6.18 -5.22 -47.14
N HIS A 118 -7.01 -5.72 -48.04
CA HIS A 118 -8.45 -5.93 -47.81
C HIS A 118 -8.81 -6.87 -46.65
N LYS A 119 -7.96 -7.89 -46.37
CA LYS A 119 -8.22 -8.85 -45.28
C LYS A 119 -8.26 -8.16 -43.91
N ASN A 120 -7.33 -7.24 -43.67
CA ASN A 120 -7.26 -6.51 -42.41
C ASN A 120 -8.40 -5.51 -42.25
N VAL A 121 -8.82 -4.87 -43.36
CA VAL A 121 -9.87 -3.86 -43.36
C VAL A 121 -11.17 -4.38 -42.75
N VAL A 122 -11.63 -5.57 -43.14
CA VAL A 122 -12.89 -6.13 -42.61
C VAL A 122 -12.76 -6.46 -41.13
N ALA A 123 -11.70 -7.17 -40.73
CA ALA A 123 -11.47 -7.61 -39.36
C ALA A 123 -11.33 -6.41 -38.40
N ASP A 124 -10.49 -5.43 -38.76
CA ASP A 124 -10.27 -4.24 -37.93
C ASP A 124 -11.52 -3.35 -37.88
N SER A 125 -12.30 -3.27 -38.96
CA SER A 125 -13.57 -2.52 -38.94
C SER A 125 -14.62 -3.19 -38.06
N GLN A 126 -14.73 -4.52 -38.09
CA GLN A 126 -15.61 -5.26 -37.18
C GLN A 126 -15.18 -5.11 -35.73
N LYS A 127 -13.87 -5.15 -35.47
CA LYS A 127 -13.31 -4.87 -34.14
C LYS A 127 -13.65 -3.45 -33.69
N ALA A 128 -13.49 -2.44 -34.55
CA ALA A 128 -13.89 -1.06 -34.25
C ALA A 128 -15.38 -0.96 -33.92
N LEU A 129 -16.25 -1.59 -34.71
CA LEU A 129 -17.69 -1.63 -34.46
C LEU A 129 -18.03 -2.26 -33.10
N SER A 130 -17.32 -3.31 -32.68
CA SER A 130 -17.55 -3.95 -31.38
C SER A 130 -17.17 -3.08 -30.17
N LEU A 131 -16.37 -2.04 -30.38
CA LEU A 131 -15.94 -1.09 -29.35
C LEU A 131 -16.88 0.12 -29.23
N ILE A 132 -17.79 0.32 -30.18
CA ILE A 132 -18.72 1.44 -30.20
C ILE A 132 -20.03 1.01 -29.53
N PRO A 133 -20.48 1.67 -28.45
CA PRO A 133 -21.77 1.40 -27.84
C PRO A 133 -22.92 1.61 -28.83
N SER A 134 -23.97 0.78 -28.72
CA SER A 134 -25.17 0.90 -29.52
C SER A 134 -25.76 2.31 -29.45
N ASN A 135 -26.18 2.85 -30.60
CA ASN A 135 -26.76 4.19 -30.75
C ASN A 135 -25.83 5.38 -30.43
N GLN A 136 -24.52 5.17 -30.31
CA GLN A 136 -23.51 6.23 -30.19
C GLN A 136 -22.59 6.27 -31.41
N HIS A 137 -21.95 7.41 -31.67
CA HIS A 137 -21.03 7.61 -32.79
C HIS A 137 -21.59 7.05 -34.12
N LEU A 138 -22.81 7.46 -34.45
CA LEU A 138 -23.57 6.88 -35.57
C LEU A 138 -22.86 7.11 -36.91
N ILE A 139 -22.20 8.25 -37.11
CA ILE A 139 -21.49 8.52 -38.37
C ILE A 139 -20.19 7.70 -38.46
N LEU A 140 -19.47 7.50 -37.36
CA LEU A 140 -18.33 6.56 -37.30
C LEU A 140 -18.79 5.12 -37.64
N THR A 141 -19.91 4.70 -37.06
CA THR A 141 -20.51 3.39 -37.34
C THR A 141 -20.87 3.25 -38.82
N LEU A 142 -21.49 4.29 -39.41
CA LEU A 142 -21.86 4.31 -40.82
C LEU A 142 -20.62 4.29 -41.73
N LEU A 143 -19.54 5.01 -41.38
CA LEU A 143 -18.26 4.95 -42.09
C LEU A 143 -17.65 3.55 -42.10
N LEU A 144 -17.58 2.89 -40.95
CA LEU A 144 -17.03 1.54 -40.82
C LEU A 144 -17.80 0.54 -41.68
N ASN A 145 -19.14 0.57 -41.62
CA ASN A 145 -19.97 -0.29 -42.47
C ASN A 145 -19.77 0.03 -43.97
N THR A 146 -19.55 1.30 -44.33
CA THR A 146 -19.28 1.72 -45.72
C THR A 146 -17.95 1.20 -46.23
N ILE A 147 -16.89 1.25 -45.42
CA ILE A 147 -15.58 0.70 -45.77
C ILE A 147 -15.68 -0.82 -46.00
N ILE A 148 -16.40 -1.54 -45.12
CA ILE A 148 -16.60 -2.99 -45.27
C ILE A 148 -17.41 -3.30 -46.55
N TYR A 149 -18.49 -2.56 -46.80
CA TYR A 149 -19.25 -2.66 -48.05
C TYR A 149 -18.34 -2.50 -49.27
N ASN A 150 -17.47 -1.48 -49.27
CA ASN A 150 -16.58 -1.20 -50.39
C ASN A 150 -15.61 -2.36 -50.62
N VAL A 151 -15.01 -2.93 -49.58
CA VAL A 151 -14.14 -4.11 -49.71
C VAL A 151 -14.87 -5.29 -50.33
N PHE A 152 -16.05 -5.64 -49.81
CA PHE A 152 -16.83 -6.76 -50.35
C PHE A 152 -17.26 -6.53 -51.79
N SER A 153 -17.67 -5.31 -52.14
CA SER A 153 -18.02 -4.94 -53.52
C SER A 153 -16.83 -5.05 -54.48
N GLN A 154 -15.62 -4.67 -54.04
CA GLN A 154 -14.41 -4.73 -54.87
C GLN A 154 -13.96 -6.17 -55.15
N VAL A 155 -14.15 -7.08 -54.19
CA VAL A 155 -13.89 -8.52 -54.38
C VAL A 155 -15.10 -9.26 -54.97
N ASN A 156 -16.12 -8.53 -55.44
CA ASN A 156 -17.33 -9.05 -56.09
C ASN A 156 -18.17 -9.99 -55.19
N ASN A 157 -18.04 -9.87 -53.87
CA ASN A 157 -18.86 -10.59 -52.89
C ASN A 157 -20.07 -9.73 -52.47
N TRP A 158 -21.08 -9.70 -53.35
CA TRP A 158 -22.22 -8.79 -53.20
C TRP A 158 -23.25 -9.23 -52.16
N ASP A 159 -23.29 -10.50 -51.81
CA ASP A 159 -24.16 -11.00 -50.73
C ASP A 159 -23.70 -10.47 -49.37
N ASP A 160 -22.39 -10.48 -49.10
CA ASP A 160 -21.86 -9.85 -47.90
C ASP A 160 -21.95 -8.32 -47.99
N ALA A 161 -21.64 -7.71 -49.13
CA ALA A 161 -21.84 -6.27 -49.32
C ALA A 161 -23.29 -5.84 -49.00
N LYS A 162 -24.28 -6.66 -49.40
CA LYS A 162 -25.71 -6.42 -49.11
C LYS A 162 -25.99 -6.31 -47.61
N LYS A 163 -25.37 -7.15 -46.77
CA LYS A 163 -25.54 -7.11 -45.31
C LYS A 163 -25.11 -5.76 -44.72
N TYR A 164 -24.05 -5.15 -45.26
CA TYR A 164 -23.54 -3.88 -44.75
C TYR A 164 -24.31 -2.67 -45.29
N ILE A 165 -24.84 -2.71 -46.51
CA ILE A 165 -25.75 -1.65 -46.99
C ILE A 165 -27.09 -1.66 -46.23
N ASP A 166 -27.57 -2.82 -45.77
CA ASP A 166 -28.75 -2.89 -44.91
C ASP A 166 -28.49 -2.22 -43.56
N LYS A 167 -27.37 -2.55 -42.90
CA LYS A 167 -26.95 -1.86 -41.66
C LYS A 167 -26.84 -0.34 -41.84
N ILE A 168 -26.28 0.12 -42.97
CA ILE A 168 -26.20 1.55 -43.28
C ILE A 168 -27.60 2.17 -43.37
N ARG A 169 -28.55 1.48 -44.02
CA ARG A 169 -29.93 1.94 -44.20
C ARG A 169 -30.78 1.91 -42.94
N ASP A 170 -30.45 1.03 -42.00
CA ASP A 170 -31.10 1.00 -40.68
C ASP A 170 -30.66 2.19 -39.81
N ILE A 171 -29.39 2.60 -39.93
CA ILE A 171 -28.80 3.67 -39.11
C ILE A 171 -29.01 5.07 -39.71
N GLU A 172 -28.97 5.19 -41.04
CA GLU A 172 -29.03 6.47 -41.75
C GLU A 172 -30.21 7.37 -41.34
N PRO A 173 -31.46 6.87 -41.16
CA PRO A 173 -32.58 7.68 -40.70
C PRO A 173 -32.35 8.33 -39.33
N SER A 174 -31.66 7.65 -38.42
CA SER A 174 -31.35 8.16 -37.07
C SER A 174 -30.30 9.28 -37.09
N ILE A 175 -29.44 9.31 -38.10
CA ILE A 175 -28.47 10.41 -38.29
C ILE A 175 -29.17 11.67 -38.82
N ASN A 176 -30.25 11.49 -39.60
CA ASN A 176 -31.05 12.57 -40.17
C ASN A 176 -30.22 13.61 -40.96
N LYS A 177 -29.30 13.12 -41.80
CA LYS A 177 -28.46 13.95 -42.69
C LYS A 177 -28.64 13.51 -44.13
N LEU A 178 -29.00 14.47 -45.00
CA LEU A 178 -29.23 14.23 -46.42
C LEU A 178 -28.01 13.64 -47.15
N GLN A 179 -26.80 13.99 -46.72
CA GLN A 179 -25.56 13.41 -47.25
C GLN A 179 -25.41 11.91 -46.92
N CYS A 180 -25.83 11.47 -45.74
CA CYS A 180 -25.85 10.05 -45.38
C CYS A 180 -26.87 9.30 -46.25
N LYS A 181 -28.05 9.89 -46.44
CA LYS A 181 -29.08 9.37 -47.35
C LYS A 181 -28.59 9.22 -48.78
N TYR A 182 -27.87 10.24 -49.26
CA TYR A 182 -27.27 10.25 -50.59
C TYR A 182 -26.30 9.08 -50.76
N SER A 183 -25.37 8.93 -49.82
CA SER A 183 -24.39 7.84 -49.86
C SER A 183 -25.05 6.47 -49.78
N SER A 184 -26.02 6.30 -48.87
CA SER A 184 -26.81 5.08 -48.76
C SER A 184 -27.51 4.72 -50.08
N ASN A 185 -28.18 5.69 -50.72
CA ASN A 185 -28.82 5.49 -52.02
C ASN A 185 -27.82 5.15 -53.12
N TYR A 186 -26.66 5.78 -53.12
CA TYR A 186 -25.60 5.50 -54.07
C TYR A 186 -25.06 4.06 -53.93
N LEU A 187 -24.67 3.65 -52.73
CA LEU A 187 -24.17 2.29 -52.48
C LEU A 187 -25.23 1.25 -52.83
N TYR A 188 -26.50 1.53 -52.52
CA TYR A 188 -27.59 0.63 -52.90
C TYR A 188 -27.82 0.58 -54.43
N SER A 189 -27.61 1.69 -55.14
CA SER A 189 -27.70 1.71 -56.60
C SER A 189 -26.66 0.79 -57.25
N ASN A 190 -25.44 0.72 -56.71
CA ASN A 190 -24.39 -0.19 -57.17
C ASN A 190 -24.77 -1.66 -56.95
N TYR A 191 -25.33 -1.98 -55.78
CA TYR A 191 -25.83 -3.33 -55.50
C TYR A 191 -26.98 -3.72 -56.46
N LEU A 192 -27.95 -2.83 -56.69
CA LEU A 192 -29.04 -3.11 -57.63
C LEU A 192 -28.56 -3.22 -59.08
N LYS A 193 -27.55 -2.44 -59.48
CA LYS A 193 -26.88 -2.56 -60.77
C LYS A 193 -26.27 -3.95 -60.92
N TRP A 194 -25.47 -4.41 -59.95
CA TRP A 194 -24.92 -5.78 -59.97
C TRP A 194 -26.02 -6.83 -60.04
N LYS A 195 -27.08 -6.69 -59.23
CA LYS A 195 -28.21 -7.62 -59.24
C LYS A 195 -28.91 -7.67 -60.61
N TYR A 196 -29.03 -6.52 -61.27
CA TYR A 196 -29.55 -6.43 -62.64
C TYR A 196 -28.62 -7.10 -63.64
N GLU A 197 -27.30 -6.93 -63.52
CA GLU A 197 -26.31 -7.58 -64.39
C GLU A 197 -26.36 -9.12 -64.28
N MET A 198 -26.66 -9.65 -63.08
CA MET A 198 -26.83 -11.08 -62.86
C MET A 198 -28.18 -11.63 -63.31
N ASN A 199 -29.26 -10.86 -63.13
CA ASN A 199 -30.60 -11.25 -63.53
C ASN A 199 -31.38 -10.06 -64.13
N PRO A 200 -31.17 -9.78 -65.44
CA PRO A 200 -31.74 -8.62 -66.10
C PRO A 200 -33.27 -8.65 -66.10
N ASN A 201 -33.90 -7.66 -65.48
CA ASN A 201 -35.34 -7.47 -65.56
C ASN A 201 -35.73 -5.99 -65.47
N LYS A 202 -36.91 -5.67 -66.00
CA LYS A 202 -37.43 -4.30 -66.08
C LYS A 202 -37.54 -3.64 -64.69
N LYS A 203 -38.04 -4.37 -63.68
CA LYS A 203 -38.22 -3.84 -62.32
C LYS A 203 -36.90 -3.39 -61.69
N LEU A 204 -35.84 -4.19 -61.81
CA LEU A 204 -34.51 -3.83 -61.33
C LEU A 204 -33.92 -2.65 -62.11
N LYS A 205 -34.05 -2.65 -63.44
CA LYS A 205 -33.59 -1.55 -64.30
C LYS A 205 -34.24 -0.21 -63.89
N ASP A 206 -35.57 -0.21 -63.77
CA ASP A 206 -36.34 0.98 -63.40
C ASP A 206 -35.99 1.44 -61.98
N SER A 207 -35.71 0.51 -61.06
CA SER A 207 -35.25 0.82 -59.69
C SER A 207 -33.88 1.51 -59.68
N VAL A 208 -32.92 1.04 -60.49
CA VAL A 208 -31.60 1.68 -60.62
C VAL A 208 -31.75 3.10 -61.19
N ILE A 209 -32.55 3.26 -62.26
CA ILE A 209 -32.79 4.57 -62.89
C ILE A 209 -33.47 5.54 -61.90
N ASN A 210 -34.45 5.08 -61.13
CA ASN A 210 -35.12 5.89 -60.11
C ASN A 210 -34.17 6.34 -59.00
N LEU A 211 -33.22 5.50 -58.59
CA LEU A 211 -32.19 5.90 -57.63
C LEU A 211 -31.29 6.99 -58.21
N TYR A 212 -30.85 6.89 -59.46
CA TYR A 212 -30.09 7.97 -60.10
C TYR A 212 -30.90 9.27 -60.16
N ASN A 213 -32.17 9.22 -60.56
CA ASN A 213 -33.04 10.40 -60.55
C ASN A 213 -33.17 11.02 -59.15
N ASN A 214 -33.22 10.20 -58.09
CA ASN A 214 -33.24 10.68 -56.71
C ASN A 214 -31.91 11.35 -56.32
N LEU A 215 -30.78 10.75 -56.68
CA LEU A 215 -29.44 11.30 -56.44
C LEU A 215 -29.26 12.66 -57.14
N HIS A 216 -29.76 12.82 -58.38
CA HIS A 216 -29.81 14.12 -59.07
C HIS A 216 -30.58 15.18 -58.28
N LYS A 217 -31.80 14.85 -57.81
CA LYS A 217 -32.62 15.77 -57.01
C LYS A 217 -31.89 16.20 -55.73
N GLN A 218 -31.24 15.27 -55.04
CA GLN A 218 -30.48 15.57 -53.82
C GLN A 218 -29.26 16.47 -54.08
N PHE A 219 -28.55 16.26 -55.19
CA PHE A 219 -27.45 17.13 -55.60
C PHE A 219 -27.94 18.56 -55.89
N HIS A 220 -28.99 18.70 -56.71
CA HIS A 220 -29.54 20.01 -57.08
C HIS A 220 -30.14 20.80 -55.92
N ALA A 221 -30.53 20.12 -54.85
CA ALA A 221 -30.95 20.75 -53.60
C ALA A 221 -29.76 21.24 -52.73
N GLY A 222 -28.52 21.15 -53.23
CA GLY A 222 -27.33 21.73 -52.59
C GLY A 222 -26.71 20.87 -51.49
N TYR A 223 -27.16 19.63 -51.32
CA TYR A 223 -26.76 18.81 -50.19
C TYR A 223 -25.40 18.11 -50.37
N VAL A 224 -24.88 18.01 -51.59
CA VAL A 224 -23.79 17.08 -51.90
C VAL A 224 -22.68 17.78 -52.70
N PRO A 225 -21.40 17.46 -52.44
CA PRO A 225 -20.28 17.96 -53.24
C PRO A 225 -20.40 17.61 -54.73
N ILE A 226 -19.95 18.54 -55.59
CA ILE A 226 -19.90 18.35 -57.05
C ILE A 226 -19.04 17.12 -57.43
N THR A 227 -18.00 16.82 -56.65
CA THR A 227 -17.12 15.65 -56.84
C THR A 227 -17.90 14.34 -56.83
N ASP A 228 -18.83 14.19 -55.89
CA ASP A 228 -19.61 12.96 -55.72
C ASP A 228 -20.64 12.83 -56.83
N PHE A 229 -21.21 13.96 -57.25
CA PHE A 229 -22.15 14.00 -58.35
C PHE A 229 -21.51 13.61 -59.67
N ILE A 230 -20.27 14.05 -59.94
CA ILE A 230 -19.51 13.62 -61.12
C ILE A 230 -19.32 12.09 -61.13
N ILE A 231 -19.02 11.48 -59.97
CA ILE A 231 -18.93 10.01 -59.86
C ILE A 231 -20.26 9.33 -60.20
N ILE A 232 -21.37 9.93 -59.80
CA ILE A 232 -22.70 9.41 -60.12
C ILE A 232 -23.01 9.55 -61.60
N LEU A 233 -22.70 10.69 -62.20
CA LEU A 233 -22.85 10.89 -63.65
C LEU A 233 -22.05 9.83 -64.43
N PHE A 234 -20.84 9.45 -63.99
CA PHE A 234 -20.09 8.34 -64.59
C PHE A 234 -20.85 7.02 -64.53
N ASN A 235 -21.30 6.63 -63.34
CA ASN A 235 -21.95 5.34 -63.14
C ASN A 235 -23.31 5.24 -63.82
N GLU A 236 -24.07 6.33 -63.80
CA GLU A 236 -25.34 6.46 -64.49
C GLU A 236 -25.15 6.41 -66.00
N THR A 237 -24.21 7.19 -66.55
CA THR A 237 -23.93 7.22 -68.00
C THR A 237 -23.60 5.83 -68.49
N ASN A 238 -22.68 5.14 -67.81
CA ASN A 238 -22.31 3.75 -68.11
C ASN A 238 -23.49 2.79 -68.05
N PHE A 239 -24.32 2.91 -67.02
CA PHE A 239 -25.44 2.00 -66.83
C PHE A 239 -26.52 2.24 -67.90
N LYS A 240 -26.93 3.50 -68.09
CA LYS A 240 -27.99 3.84 -69.03
C LYS A 240 -27.58 3.45 -70.44
N SER A 241 -26.43 3.91 -70.91
CA SER A 241 -26.01 3.65 -72.28
C SER A 241 -25.90 2.16 -72.63
N LYS A 242 -25.51 1.31 -71.68
CA LYS A 242 -25.37 -0.14 -71.88
C LYS A 242 -26.68 -0.89 -71.77
N TYR A 243 -27.63 -0.43 -70.95
CA TYR A 243 -28.77 -1.24 -70.53
C TYR A 243 -30.16 -0.63 -70.81
N THR A 244 -30.25 0.62 -71.27
CA THR A 244 -31.55 1.23 -71.61
C THR A 244 -32.02 0.91 -73.02
N THR A 245 -31.12 0.69 -73.96
CA THR A 245 -31.44 0.46 -75.38
C THR A 245 -30.38 -0.44 -76.04
N ASN A 246 -30.82 -1.21 -77.04
CA ASN A 246 -29.92 -1.96 -77.93
C ASN A 246 -29.55 -1.16 -79.19
N ASP A 247 -30.19 0.00 -79.42
CA ASP A 247 -29.89 0.89 -80.53
C ASP A 247 -28.58 1.64 -80.25
N LYS A 248 -27.56 1.39 -81.08
CA LYS A 248 -26.24 2.02 -80.97
C LYS A 248 -26.30 3.55 -81.09
N SER A 249 -27.20 4.09 -81.88
CA SER A 249 -27.39 5.54 -82.04
C SER A 249 -27.93 6.17 -80.76
N ILE A 250 -29.01 5.59 -80.20
CA ILE A 250 -29.61 6.07 -78.95
C ILE A 250 -28.62 5.89 -77.78
N SER A 251 -27.91 4.76 -77.71
CA SER A 251 -26.84 4.53 -76.73
C SER A 251 -25.76 5.62 -76.84
N SER A 252 -25.31 5.94 -78.06
CA SER A 252 -24.33 7.01 -78.32
C SER A 252 -24.83 8.40 -77.91
N GLN A 253 -26.12 8.70 -78.07
CA GLN A 253 -26.74 9.95 -77.62
C GLN A 253 -26.79 10.03 -76.08
N ILE A 254 -27.18 8.96 -75.40
CA ILE A 254 -27.15 8.88 -73.93
C ILE A 254 -25.73 9.09 -73.42
N PHE A 255 -24.75 8.44 -74.06
CA PHE A 255 -23.34 8.65 -73.76
C PHE A 255 -22.93 10.11 -73.94
N LYS A 256 -23.30 10.74 -75.06
CA LYS A 256 -22.96 12.16 -75.33
C LYS A 256 -23.53 13.08 -74.25
N SER A 257 -24.80 12.93 -73.91
CA SER A 257 -25.45 13.71 -72.84
C SER A 257 -24.79 13.54 -71.47
N GLY A 258 -24.38 12.31 -71.15
CA GLY A 258 -23.62 12.03 -69.93
C GLY A 258 -22.25 12.72 -69.90
N VAL A 259 -21.53 12.67 -71.02
CA VAL A 259 -20.24 13.37 -71.20
C VAL A 259 -20.41 14.89 -71.09
N ASP A 260 -21.37 15.47 -71.80
CA ASP A 260 -21.66 16.91 -71.78
C ASP A 260 -21.98 17.38 -70.34
N SER A 261 -22.70 16.55 -69.58
CA SER A 261 -22.99 16.82 -68.16
C SER A 261 -21.72 16.83 -67.32
N ILE A 262 -20.82 15.87 -67.52
CA ILE A 262 -19.55 15.79 -66.79
C ILE A 262 -18.65 16.96 -67.15
N GLU A 263 -18.50 17.30 -68.43
CA GLU A 263 -17.73 18.46 -68.89
C GLU A 263 -18.31 19.79 -68.39
N LYS A 264 -19.63 19.87 -68.16
CA LYS A 264 -20.27 21.04 -67.53
C LYS A 264 -19.87 21.20 -66.05
N TYR A 265 -19.84 20.12 -65.27
CA TYR A 265 -19.59 20.19 -63.83
C TYR A 265 -18.11 20.09 -63.45
N LEU A 266 -17.29 19.42 -64.26
CA LEU A 266 -15.88 19.20 -63.98
C LEU A 266 -15.10 20.51 -63.75
N PRO A 267 -15.26 21.59 -64.55
CA PRO A 267 -14.61 22.88 -64.32
C PRO A 267 -14.98 23.53 -62.97
N LEU A 268 -16.17 23.23 -62.44
CA LEU A 268 -16.70 23.80 -61.19
C LEU A 268 -16.13 23.13 -59.93
N VAL A 269 -15.50 21.97 -60.04
CA VAL A 269 -14.80 21.34 -58.93
C VAL A 269 -13.65 22.26 -58.52
N THR A 270 -13.56 22.72 -57.28
CA THR A 270 -12.49 23.64 -56.83
C THR A 270 -11.33 22.93 -56.11
N ILE A 271 -11.44 21.61 -55.93
CA ILE A 271 -10.69 20.80 -54.95
C ILE A 271 -9.72 19.87 -55.68
N LYS A 272 -8.44 19.83 -55.26
CA LYS A 272 -7.31 19.01 -55.81
C LYS A 272 -7.76 18.11 -56.97
N LYS A 273 -7.77 18.76 -58.12
CA LYS A 273 -8.51 18.44 -59.32
C LYS A 273 -7.97 17.21 -60.03
N ASP A 274 -6.73 16.84 -59.81
CA ASP A 274 -6.02 16.04 -60.81
C ASP A 274 -6.30 14.53 -60.75
N PHE A 275 -6.63 13.96 -59.59
CA PHE A 275 -7.12 12.57 -59.55
C PHE A 275 -8.50 12.46 -60.18
N LEU A 276 -9.42 13.36 -59.81
CA LEU A 276 -10.77 13.35 -60.35
C LEU A 276 -10.77 13.70 -61.84
N TYR A 277 -10.01 14.71 -62.27
CA TYR A 277 -9.85 15.08 -63.68
C TYR A 277 -9.12 13.99 -64.45
N GLY A 278 -8.05 13.42 -63.91
CA GLY A 278 -7.34 12.29 -64.52
C GLY A 278 -8.27 11.09 -64.70
N GLY A 279 -9.06 10.74 -63.68
CA GLY A 279 -10.09 9.72 -63.74
C GLY A 279 -11.21 10.06 -64.73
N SER A 280 -11.63 11.33 -64.77
CA SER A 280 -12.65 11.83 -65.69
C SER A 280 -12.20 11.72 -67.14
N TYR A 281 -10.99 12.18 -67.45
CA TYR A 281 -10.43 12.07 -68.80
C TYR A 281 -10.12 10.62 -69.18
N THR A 282 -9.69 9.78 -68.24
CA THR A 282 -9.55 8.34 -68.50
C THR A 282 -10.90 7.70 -68.83
N PHE A 283 -11.96 8.11 -68.13
CA PHE A 283 -13.31 7.68 -68.43
C PHE A 283 -13.76 8.16 -69.82
N LEU A 284 -13.58 9.44 -70.13
CA LEU A 284 -13.87 10.01 -71.45
C LEU A 284 -13.14 9.25 -72.55
N ALA A 285 -11.88 8.87 -72.33
CA ALA A 285 -11.14 8.04 -73.26
C ALA A 285 -11.80 6.67 -73.47
N GLN A 286 -12.16 5.99 -72.38
CA GLN A 286 -12.89 4.71 -72.45
C GLN A 286 -14.21 4.85 -73.21
N MET A 287 -14.91 5.98 -73.07
CA MET A 287 -16.15 6.24 -73.81
C MET A 287 -15.91 6.40 -75.31
N GLN A 288 -14.80 7.02 -75.71
CA GLN A 288 -14.43 7.12 -77.13
C GLN A 288 -14.06 5.76 -77.73
N LEU A 289 -13.46 4.86 -76.94
CA LEU A 289 -13.19 3.48 -77.37
C LEU A 289 -14.46 2.70 -77.67
N ILE A 290 -15.54 2.89 -76.90
CA ILE A 290 -16.86 2.27 -77.19
C ILE A 290 -17.43 2.75 -78.54
N LYS A 291 -17.04 3.95 -78.99
CA LYS A 291 -17.43 4.53 -80.29
C LYS A 291 -16.46 4.20 -81.42
N ASP A 292 -15.49 3.30 -81.20
CA ASP A 292 -14.38 3.02 -82.12
C ASP A 292 -13.56 4.26 -82.53
N ASN A 293 -13.56 5.32 -81.71
CA ASN A 293 -12.82 6.55 -81.96
C ASN A 293 -11.48 6.55 -81.21
N LEU A 294 -10.50 5.84 -81.78
CA LEU A 294 -9.16 5.66 -81.21
C LEU A 294 -8.42 7.00 -81.01
N ASP A 295 -8.51 7.93 -81.96
CA ASP A 295 -7.80 9.21 -81.87
C ASP A 295 -8.28 10.08 -80.71
N SER A 296 -9.59 10.15 -80.51
CA SER A 296 -10.16 10.89 -79.39
C SER A 296 -9.85 10.20 -78.07
N ALA A 297 -9.83 8.86 -78.03
CA ALA A 297 -9.43 8.11 -76.84
C ALA A 297 -7.97 8.40 -76.45
N ILE A 298 -7.05 8.40 -77.42
CA ILE A 298 -5.64 8.75 -77.20
C ILE A 298 -5.51 10.20 -76.72
N TYR A 299 -6.24 11.14 -77.31
CA TYR A 299 -6.26 12.54 -76.87
C TYR A 299 -6.65 12.66 -75.39
N TYR A 300 -7.78 12.07 -74.99
CA TYR A 300 -8.24 12.13 -73.61
C TYR A 300 -7.27 11.45 -72.63
N LEU A 301 -6.66 10.32 -72.99
CA LEU A 301 -5.62 9.70 -72.14
C LEU A 301 -4.35 10.57 -72.02
N LYS A 302 -3.96 11.30 -73.06
CA LYS A 302 -2.85 12.26 -72.96
C LYS A 302 -3.18 13.42 -72.03
N VAL A 303 -4.40 13.96 -72.12
CA VAL A 303 -4.89 14.99 -71.19
C VAL A 303 -4.90 14.45 -69.77
N ALA A 304 -5.36 13.20 -69.57
CA ALA A 304 -5.30 12.53 -68.28
C ALA A 304 -3.86 12.41 -67.77
N ASN A 305 -2.92 11.90 -68.58
CA ASN A 305 -1.51 11.75 -68.17
C ASN A 305 -0.87 13.09 -67.77
N ASN A 306 -1.12 14.14 -68.56
CA ASN A 306 -0.60 15.48 -68.28
C ASN A 306 -1.19 16.05 -66.98
N THR A 307 -2.50 15.88 -66.77
CA THR A 307 -3.19 16.32 -65.56
C THR A 307 -2.61 15.65 -64.32
N VAL A 308 -2.44 14.33 -64.36
CA VAL A 308 -1.90 13.56 -63.23
C VAL A 308 -0.42 13.88 -62.98
N SER A 309 0.35 14.13 -64.03
CA SER A 309 1.79 14.43 -63.92
C SER A 309 2.09 15.79 -63.27
N LYS A 310 1.11 16.71 -63.21
CA LYS A 310 1.25 18.00 -62.51
C LYS A 310 1.09 17.90 -60.98
N THR A 311 0.70 16.73 -60.47
CA THR A 311 0.46 16.52 -59.03
C THR A 311 1.68 16.11 -58.24
N THR A 312 1.64 16.41 -56.95
CA THR A 312 2.41 15.67 -55.94
C THR A 312 2.03 14.18 -56.03
N PRO A 313 2.98 13.28 -56.28
CA PRO A 313 2.69 11.86 -56.40
C PRO A 313 2.16 11.26 -55.08
N SER A 314 0.94 10.74 -55.09
CA SER A 314 0.41 9.81 -54.09
C SER A 314 0.32 8.39 -54.68
N LEU A 315 0.19 7.36 -53.84
CA LEU A 315 0.00 5.98 -54.32
C LEU A 315 -1.19 5.88 -55.30
N MET A 316 -2.25 6.63 -55.04
CA MET A 316 -3.45 6.67 -55.86
C MET A 316 -3.23 7.34 -57.22
N THR A 317 -2.59 8.51 -57.27
CA THR A 317 -2.24 9.16 -58.54
C THR A 317 -1.21 8.36 -59.31
N SER A 318 -0.29 7.67 -58.61
CA SER A 318 0.73 6.86 -59.25
C SER A 318 0.16 5.60 -59.88
N ASN A 319 -0.71 4.88 -59.18
CA ASN A 319 -1.46 3.76 -59.75
C ASN A 319 -2.30 4.19 -60.96
N MET A 320 -2.91 5.37 -60.90
CA MET A 320 -3.66 5.91 -62.04
C MET A 320 -2.75 6.25 -63.22
N LYS A 321 -1.60 6.91 -62.99
CA LYS A 321 -0.64 7.22 -64.06
C LYS A 321 -0.12 5.96 -64.74
N SER A 322 0.26 4.93 -63.97
CA SER A 322 0.67 3.63 -64.50
C SER A 322 -0.40 3.03 -65.44
N GLN A 323 -1.66 3.04 -65.02
CA GLN A 323 -2.76 2.56 -65.86
C GLN A 323 -3.00 3.41 -67.11
N ILE A 324 -2.85 4.73 -67.03
CA ILE A 324 -2.97 5.63 -68.19
C ILE A 324 -1.88 5.32 -69.21
N LEU A 325 -0.63 5.17 -68.77
CA LEU A 325 0.51 4.86 -69.64
C LEU A 325 0.31 3.51 -70.34
N ASN A 326 -0.03 2.45 -69.60
CA ASN A 326 -0.31 1.13 -70.18
C ASN A 326 -1.47 1.18 -71.18
N SER A 327 -2.51 1.96 -70.89
CA SER A 327 -3.64 2.14 -71.82
C SER A 327 -3.19 2.87 -73.10
N LEU A 328 -2.34 3.89 -72.99
CA LEU A 328 -1.78 4.59 -74.16
C LEU A 328 -0.93 3.66 -75.03
N VAL A 329 -0.10 2.79 -74.43
CA VAL A 329 0.68 1.77 -75.17
C VAL A 329 -0.26 0.92 -76.02
N THR A 330 -1.25 0.28 -75.38
CA THR A 330 -2.22 -0.58 -76.09
C THR A 330 -2.95 0.16 -77.21
N LEU A 331 -3.34 1.42 -77.00
CA LEU A 331 -4.01 2.19 -78.05
C LEU A 331 -3.09 2.54 -79.22
N TYR A 332 -1.83 2.85 -78.95
CA TYR A 332 -0.85 3.10 -80.01
C TYR A 332 -0.51 1.84 -80.80
N GLU A 333 -0.41 0.68 -80.14
CA GLU A 333 -0.25 -0.62 -80.80
C GLU A 333 -1.45 -0.95 -81.69
N ASN A 334 -2.67 -0.75 -81.18
CA ASN A 334 -3.90 -0.94 -81.96
C ASN A 334 -3.96 -0.02 -83.19
N LYS A 335 -3.43 1.20 -83.07
CA LYS A 335 -3.27 2.15 -84.18
C LYS A 335 -2.11 1.79 -85.13
N LYS A 336 -1.29 0.78 -84.78
CA LYS A 336 -0.04 0.41 -85.46
C LYS A 336 1.01 1.53 -85.49
N ASP A 337 0.92 2.46 -84.54
CA ASP A 337 1.89 3.53 -84.35
C ASP A 337 2.97 3.06 -83.36
N TYR A 338 3.81 2.13 -83.84
CA TYR A 338 4.80 1.45 -83.00
C TYR A 338 5.89 2.40 -82.46
N LYS A 339 6.13 3.53 -83.14
CA LYS A 339 7.08 4.54 -82.65
C LYS A 339 6.56 5.18 -81.36
N ASN A 340 5.32 5.64 -81.34
CA ASN A 340 4.74 6.21 -80.12
C ASN A 340 4.47 5.14 -79.07
N ALA A 341 4.07 3.93 -79.46
CA ALA A 341 3.94 2.80 -78.53
C ALA A 341 5.26 2.56 -77.78
N PHE A 342 6.38 2.46 -78.50
CA PHE A 342 7.70 2.25 -77.90
C PHE A 342 8.14 3.38 -76.96
N LEU A 343 7.88 4.65 -77.33
CA LEU A 343 8.22 5.80 -76.48
C LEU A 343 7.43 5.80 -75.16
N ILE A 344 6.12 5.53 -75.23
CA ILE A 344 5.28 5.46 -74.03
C ILE A 344 5.59 4.20 -73.22
N GLU A 345 5.91 3.07 -73.86
CA GLU A 345 6.34 1.84 -73.17
C GLU A 345 7.59 2.09 -72.32
N LYS A 346 8.57 2.82 -72.86
CA LYS A 346 9.77 3.23 -72.09
C LYS A 346 9.41 4.14 -70.90
N GLU A 347 8.47 5.07 -71.07
CA GLU A 347 7.96 5.89 -69.95
C GLU A 347 7.25 5.01 -68.90
N ALA A 348 6.41 4.06 -69.35
CA ALA A 348 5.66 3.14 -68.50
C ALA A 348 6.60 2.25 -67.67
N GLN A 349 7.67 1.72 -68.27
CA GLN A 349 8.66 0.90 -67.59
C GLN A 349 9.39 1.69 -66.48
N LEU A 350 9.93 2.87 -66.79
CA LEU A 350 10.58 3.74 -65.81
C LEU A 350 9.63 4.13 -64.67
N TYR A 351 8.36 4.37 -65.01
CA TYR A 351 7.35 4.70 -64.02
C TYR A 351 6.96 3.50 -63.14
N SER A 352 6.93 2.30 -63.71
CA SER A 352 6.67 1.05 -63.00
C SER A 352 7.74 0.78 -61.93
N GLU A 353 9.02 1.01 -62.26
CA GLU A 353 10.13 0.91 -61.30
C GLU A 353 9.93 1.87 -60.12
N LYS A 354 9.63 3.14 -60.40
CA LYS A 354 9.34 4.16 -59.37
C LYS A 354 8.13 3.80 -58.50
N LEU A 355 7.08 3.24 -59.10
CA LEU A 355 5.89 2.79 -58.36
C LEU A 355 6.24 1.60 -57.45
N TYR A 356 7.02 0.65 -57.94
CA TYR A 356 7.49 -0.51 -57.17
C TYR A 356 8.35 -0.09 -55.97
N GLU A 357 9.26 0.87 -56.14
CA GLU A 357 10.05 1.44 -55.04
C GLU A 357 9.14 2.08 -53.97
N LEU A 358 8.13 2.85 -54.41
CA LEU A 358 7.16 3.47 -53.51
C LEU A 358 6.35 2.41 -52.73
N GLU A 359 5.83 1.39 -53.41
CA GLU A 359 5.05 0.31 -52.80
C GLU A 359 5.90 -0.49 -51.80
N THR A 360 7.14 -0.81 -52.17
CA THR A 360 8.09 -1.53 -51.32
C THR A 360 8.46 -0.70 -50.10
N GLY A 361 8.72 0.60 -50.28
CA GLY A 361 8.98 1.51 -49.17
C GLY A 361 7.80 1.59 -48.19
N ILE A 362 6.57 1.66 -48.71
CA ILE A 362 5.34 1.65 -47.89
C ILE A 362 5.20 0.33 -47.12
N TYR A 363 5.44 -0.79 -47.79
CA TYR A 363 5.39 -2.11 -47.18
C TYR A 363 6.44 -2.24 -46.06
N ASN A 364 7.68 -1.86 -46.31
CA ASN A 364 8.76 -1.89 -45.33
C ASN A 364 8.45 -1.00 -44.12
N LYS A 365 7.96 0.24 -44.35
CA LYS A 365 7.58 1.14 -43.25
C LYS A 365 6.49 0.55 -42.37
N ARG A 366 5.54 -0.17 -42.96
CA ARG A 366 4.49 -0.86 -42.22
C ARG A 366 5.05 -1.99 -41.37
N ILE A 367 5.91 -2.83 -41.94
CA ILE A 367 6.51 -3.96 -41.20
C ILE A 367 7.36 -3.43 -40.05
N GLU A 368 8.19 -2.42 -40.29
CA GLU A 368 8.95 -1.71 -39.24
C GLU A 368 8.01 -1.21 -38.14
N SER A 369 6.95 -0.48 -38.52
CA SER A 369 5.97 0.03 -37.56
C SER A 369 5.24 -1.07 -36.78
N GLN A 370 4.92 -2.21 -37.41
CA GLN A 370 4.26 -3.33 -36.73
C GLN A 370 5.22 -4.01 -35.76
N TYR A 371 6.49 -4.13 -36.13
CA TYR A 371 7.54 -4.68 -35.28
C TYR A 371 7.77 -3.79 -34.05
N GLU A 372 7.98 -2.49 -34.25
CA GLU A 372 8.15 -1.50 -33.16
C GLU A 372 6.96 -1.50 -32.20
N LEU A 373 5.73 -1.52 -32.72
CA LEU A 373 4.52 -1.62 -31.90
C LEU A 373 4.46 -2.96 -31.14
N GLY A 374 4.89 -4.06 -31.77
CA GLY A 374 4.99 -5.37 -31.14
C GLY A 374 5.96 -5.38 -29.96
N GLU A 375 7.16 -4.82 -30.14
CA GLU A 375 8.16 -4.70 -29.08
C GLU A 375 7.67 -3.83 -27.92
N LYS A 376 7.13 -2.65 -28.22
CA LYS A 376 6.53 -1.76 -27.19
C LYS A 376 5.41 -2.46 -26.42
N ASN A 377 4.53 -3.19 -27.11
CA ASN A 377 3.45 -3.93 -26.45
C ASN A 377 3.99 -5.05 -25.56
N ALA A 378 5.02 -5.77 -25.99
CA ALA A 378 5.68 -6.79 -25.17
C ALA A 378 6.33 -6.17 -23.92
N GLU A 379 6.96 -5.00 -24.06
CA GLU A 379 7.50 -4.24 -22.93
C GLU A 379 6.40 -3.79 -21.96
N ILE A 380 5.29 -3.24 -22.47
CA ILE A 380 4.13 -2.86 -21.64
C ILE A 380 3.58 -4.06 -20.86
N VAL A 381 3.49 -5.24 -21.48
CA VAL A 381 3.05 -6.46 -20.79
C VAL A 381 4.03 -6.84 -19.67
N LYS A 382 5.34 -6.77 -19.90
CA LYS A 382 6.36 -7.01 -18.86
C LYS A 382 6.26 -5.99 -17.72
N LEU A 383 6.09 -4.71 -18.03
CA LEU A 383 5.95 -3.65 -17.04
C LEU A 383 4.69 -3.85 -16.18
N ARG A 384 3.54 -4.17 -16.79
CA ARG A 384 2.30 -4.47 -16.07
C ARG A 384 2.44 -5.70 -15.16
N ALA A 385 3.09 -6.77 -15.64
CA ALA A 385 3.36 -7.93 -14.81
C ALA A 385 4.25 -7.58 -13.60
N ASN A 386 5.26 -6.72 -13.79
CA ASN A 386 6.09 -6.23 -12.71
C ASN A 386 5.30 -5.35 -11.73
N GLU A 387 4.43 -4.45 -12.20
CA GLU A 387 3.54 -3.66 -11.33
C GLU A 387 2.61 -4.53 -10.48
N GLU A 388 2.01 -5.56 -11.08
CA GLU A 388 1.19 -6.53 -10.35
C GLU A 388 2.01 -7.32 -9.32
N TRP A 389 3.23 -7.69 -9.66
CA TRP A 389 4.16 -8.33 -8.74
C TRP A 389 4.52 -7.42 -7.57
N GLN A 390 4.83 -6.14 -7.83
CA GLN A 390 5.12 -5.15 -6.79
C GLN A 390 3.92 -4.95 -5.85
N LYS A 391 2.70 -4.90 -6.39
CA LYS A 391 1.48 -4.85 -5.54
C LYS A 391 1.37 -6.07 -4.63
N LYS A 392 1.61 -7.28 -5.14
CA LYS A 392 1.62 -8.51 -4.33
C LYS A 392 2.70 -8.47 -3.24
N MET A 393 3.91 -8.03 -3.57
CA MET A 393 5.00 -7.88 -2.60
C MET A 393 4.64 -6.88 -1.50
N ASN A 394 4.03 -5.75 -1.84
CA ASN A 394 3.58 -4.76 -0.87
C ASN A 394 2.56 -5.34 0.12
N TYR A 395 1.62 -6.18 -0.33
CA TYR A 395 0.69 -6.87 0.58
C TYR A 395 1.41 -7.84 1.53
N ILE A 396 2.42 -8.56 1.04
CA ILE A 396 3.24 -9.45 1.88
C ILE A 396 4.01 -8.64 2.92
N TYR A 397 4.67 -7.55 2.53
CA TYR A 397 5.39 -6.68 3.45
C TYR A 397 4.48 -6.06 4.51
N LEU A 398 3.27 -5.63 4.13
CA LEU A 398 2.27 -5.16 5.07
C LEU A 398 1.88 -6.25 6.08
N GLY A 399 1.70 -7.49 5.62
CA GLY A 399 1.42 -8.64 6.48
C GLY A 399 2.55 -8.92 7.48
N ILE A 400 3.80 -8.91 7.01
CA ILE A 400 4.98 -9.08 7.87
C ILE A 400 5.08 -7.95 8.91
N PHE A 401 4.82 -6.71 8.51
CA PHE A 401 4.84 -5.55 9.40
C PHE A 401 3.80 -5.68 10.53
N ILE A 402 2.57 -6.09 10.20
CA ILE A 402 1.51 -6.31 11.18
C ILE A 402 1.87 -7.44 12.14
N LEU A 403 2.40 -8.57 11.63
CA LEU A 403 2.84 -9.70 12.46
C LEU A 403 3.99 -9.30 13.39
N GLY A 404 4.98 -8.57 12.88
CA GLY A 404 6.08 -8.03 13.67
C GLY A 404 5.60 -7.09 14.78
N GLY A 405 4.66 -6.20 14.47
CA GLY A 405 4.03 -5.32 15.45
C GLY A 405 3.27 -6.09 16.54
N ALA A 406 2.50 -7.12 16.17
CA ALA A 406 1.81 -7.98 17.12
C ALA A 406 2.77 -8.75 18.03
N ALA A 407 3.84 -9.32 17.45
CA ALA A 407 4.90 -10.00 18.19
C ALA A 407 5.62 -9.04 19.17
N PHE A 408 5.94 -7.83 18.72
CA PHE A 408 6.53 -6.79 19.57
C PHE A 408 5.61 -6.39 20.72
N LEU A 409 4.30 -6.18 20.47
CA LEU A 409 3.32 -5.89 21.51
C LEU A 409 3.19 -7.04 22.52
N GLY A 410 3.18 -8.29 22.04
CA GLY A 410 3.18 -9.49 22.88
C GLY A 410 4.44 -9.58 23.76
N TYR A 411 5.62 -9.36 23.16
CA TYR A 411 6.90 -9.29 23.86
C TYR A 411 6.90 -8.18 24.92
N TYR A 412 6.47 -6.97 24.57
CA TYR A 412 6.41 -5.83 25.47
C TYR A 412 5.48 -6.08 26.67
N LYS A 413 4.30 -6.66 26.43
CA LYS A 413 3.38 -7.07 27.51
C LYS A 413 4.00 -8.15 28.40
N SER A 414 4.62 -9.17 27.81
CA SER A 414 5.29 -10.25 28.55
C SER A 414 6.45 -9.72 29.40
N TYR A 415 7.25 -8.80 28.85
CA TYR A 415 8.32 -8.13 29.58
C TYR A 415 7.80 -7.31 30.76
N ARG A 416 6.78 -6.48 30.55
CA ARG A 416 6.13 -5.68 31.62
C ARG A 416 5.52 -6.57 32.70
N PHE A 417 4.90 -7.68 32.31
CA PHE A 417 4.35 -8.66 33.23
C PHE A 417 5.46 -9.30 34.08
N LYS A 418 6.53 -9.83 33.46
CA LYS A 418 7.69 -10.38 34.19
C LYS A 418 8.31 -9.35 35.13
N LEU A 419 8.45 -8.10 34.70
CA LEU A 419 8.98 -7.03 35.53
C LEU A 419 8.10 -6.81 36.77
N LYS A 420 6.78 -6.67 36.58
CA LYS A 420 5.83 -6.52 37.69
C LYS A 420 5.91 -7.70 38.68
N TYR A 421 5.89 -8.93 38.17
CA TYR A 421 6.02 -10.14 38.99
C TYR A 421 7.34 -10.20 39.76
N SER A 422 8.45 -9.78 39.14
CA SER A 422 9.74 -9.74 39.82
C SER A 422 9.75 -8.74 40.98
N VAL A 423 9.13 -7.57 40.78
CA VAL A 423 9.00 -6.54 41.82
C VAL A 423 8.14 -7.05 42.98
N GLU A 424 6.96 -7.59 42.69
CA GLU A 424 6.08 -8.16 43.71
C GLU A 424 6.75 -9.29 44.50
N ARG A 425 7.52 -10.15 43.82
CA ARG A 425 8.29 -11.22 44.47
C ARG A 425 9.35 -10.66 45.40
N THR A 426 10.10 -9.63 44.98
CA THR A 426 11.10 -8.99 45.85
C THR A 426 10.46 -8.29 47.05
N GLN A 427 9.27 -7.71 46.89
CA GLN A 427 8.52 -7.11 47.99
C GLN A 427 8.04 -8.17 48.99
N LYS A 428 7.48 -9.29 48.51
CA LYS A 428 7.09 -10.42 49.37
C LYS A 428 8.27 -11.00 50.13
N LEU A 429 9.40 -11.23 49.45
CA LEU A 429 10.62 -11.74 50.10
C LEU A 429 11.18 -10.77 51.14
N LYS A 430 11.04 -9.45 50.94
CA LYS A 430 11.40 -8.44 51.94
C LYS A 430 10.46 -8.51 53.14
N LEU A 431 9.15 -8.55 52.92
CA LEU A 431 8.16 -8.70 53.99
C LEU A 431 8.38 -9.98 54.80
N GLU A 432 8.59 -11.13 54.15
CA GLU A 432 8.88 -12.40 54.83
C GLU A 432 10.16 -12.32 55.67
N ARG A 433 11.21 -11.65 55.17
CA ARG A 433 12.43 -11.40 55.95
C ARG A 433 12.18 -10.49 57.14
N ASP A 434 11.42 -9.41 56.95
CA ASP A 434 11.11 -8.46 58.02
C ASP A 434 10.23 -9.12 59.10
N GLU A 435 9.25 -9.94 58.71
CA GLU A 435 8.44 -10.76 59.62
C GLU A 435 9.29 -11.80 60.36
N ALA A 436 10.21 -12.48 59.68
CA ALA A 436 11.11 -13.44 60.32
C ALA A 436 12.06 -12.75 61.31
N ALA A 437 12.59 -11.57 60.96
CA ALA A 437 13.43 -10.77 61.84
C ALA A 437 12.64 -10.25 63.06
N LEU A 438 11.38 -9.86 62.86
CA LEU A 438 10.50 -9.43 63.94
C LEU A 438 10.16 -10.59 64.89
N LYS A 439 9.79 -11.76 64.35
CA LYS A 439 9.56 -12.98 65.15
C LYS A 439 10.81 -13.39 65.93
N TYR A 440 11.98 -13.31 65.31
CA TYR A 440 13.23 -13.60 65.98
C TYR A 440 13.50 -12.64 67.15
N LYS A 441 13.26 -11.34 66.97
CA LYS A 441 13.37 -10.35 68.06
C LYS A 441 12.37 -10.62 69.19
N LEU A 442 11.10 -10.89 68.86
CA LEU A 442 10.08 -11.21 69.85
C LEU A 442 10.45 -12.45 70.67
N ASN A 443 10.96 -13.51 70.02
CA ASN A 443 11.42 -14.71 70.73
C ASN A 443 12.60 -14.41 71.66
N LEU A 444 13.52 -13.52 71.27
CA LEU A 444 14.63 -13.10 72.15
C LEU A 444 14.12 -12.31 73.37
N GLU A 445 13.17 -11.40 73.18
CA GLU A 445 12.52 -10.67 74.27
C GLU A 445 11.76 -11.61 75.22
N GLU A 446 11.03 -12.58 74.66
CA GLU A 446 10.32 -13.60 75.43
C GLU A 446 11.28 -14.47 76.24
N GLN A 447 12.38 -14.92 75.64
CA GLN A 447 13.44 -15.65 76.35
C GLN A 447 14.08 -14.82 77.46
N ALA A 448 14.34 -13.54 77.23
CA ALA A 448 14.87 -12.64 78.26
C ALA A 448 13.88 -12.46 79.43
N ARG A 449 12.58 -12.30 79.13
CA ARG A 449 11.52 -12.20 80.13
C ARG A 449 11.39 -13.47 80.97
N LEU A 450 11.38 -14.64 80.34
CA LEU A 450 11.32 -15.94 81.03
C LEU A 450 12.53 -16.16 81.93
N LYS A 451 13.72 -15.67 81.53
CA LYS A 451 14.93 -15.75 82.35
C LYS A 451 14.81 -14.87 83.60
N GLN A 452 14.30 -13.64 83.47
CA GLN A 452 14.05 -12.76 84.61
C GLN A 452 13.00 -13.35 85.57
N GLU A 453 11.95 -13.96 85.04
CA GLU A 453 10.91 -14.59 85.84
C GLU A 453 11.45 -15.79 86.66
N LYS A 454 12.31 -16.62 86.05
CA LYS A 454 13.02 -17.69 86.77
C LYS A 454 13.89 -17.17 87.90
N GLU A 455 14.68 -16.13 87.61
CA GLU A 455 15.61 -15.56 88.60
C GLU A 455 14.85 -14.96 89.80
N TYR A 456 13.71 -14.32 89.55
CA TYR A 456 12.81 -13.84 90.60
C TYR A 456 12.24 -14.97 91.48
N LEU A 457 11.83 -16.09 90.85
CA LEU A 457 11.30 -17.25 91.57
C LEU A 457 12.38 -17.95 92.43
N ASP A 458 13.62 -18.04 91.96
CA ASP A 458 14.73 -18.62 92.72
C ASP A 458 15.03 -17.80 93.99
N ILE A 459 14.99 -16.47 93.89
CA ILE A 459 15.16 -15.57 95.06
C ILE A 459 14.08 -15.82 96.11
N GLN A 460 12.82 -15.99 95.69
CA GLN A 460 11.73 -16.32 96.63
C GLN A 460 11.92 -17.68 97.30
N HIS A 461 12.36 -18.69 96.54
CA HIS A 461 12.63 -20.02 97.09
C HIS A 461 13.74 -20.00 98.16
N GLU A 462 14.81 -19.22 97.96
CA GLU A 462 15.90 -19.03 98.91
C GLU A 462 15.46 -18.32 100.21
N GLN A 463 14.52 -17.37 100.11
CA GLN A 463 13.94 -16.72 101.29
C GLN A 463 13.08 -17.70 102.10
N MET A 464 12.23 -18.48 101.43
CA MET A 464 11.36 -19.44 102.09
C MET A 464 12.14 -20.58 102.78
N LYS A 465 13.27 -21.03 102.21
CA LYS A 465 14.17 -21.99 102.87
C LYS A 465 14.77 -21.47 104.18
N ARG A 466 15.14 -20.19 104.24
CA ARG A 466 15.70 -19.57 105.46
C ARG A 466 14.68 -19.50 106.59
N GLU A 467 13.44 -19.15 106.28
CA GLU A 467 12.36 -19.10 107.29
C GLU A 467 12.05 -20.48 107.87
N LEU A 468 12.03 -21.52 107.03
CA LEU A 468 11.81 -22.90 107.48
C LEU A 468 12.91 -23.40 108.42
N MET A 469 14.17 -23.06 108.14
CA MET A 469 15.34 -23.48 108.93
C MET A 469 15.40 -22.81 110.31
N LEU A 470 15.00 -21.53 110.42
CA LEU A 470 14.89 -20.83 111.70
C LEU A 470 13.80 -21.44 112.60
N ASN A 471 12.66 -21.80 112.01
CA ASN A 471 11.55 -22.42 112.75
C ASN A 471 11.89 -23.83 113.26
N THR A 472 12.71 -24.60 112.52
CA THR A 472 13.14 -25.94 112.95
C THR A 472 14.09 -25.88 114.15
N LEU A 473 15.05 -24.93 114.15
CA LEU A 473 15.96 -24.71 115.28
C LEU A 473 15.24 -24.29 116.58
N HIS A 474 14.20 -23.46 116.46
CA HIS A 474 13.38 -23.06 117.61
C HIS A 474 12.57 -24.21 118.23
N LEU A 475 12.09 -25.15 117.39
CA LEU A 475 11.35 -26.33 117.85
C LEU A 475 12.26 -27.36 118.54
N GLU A 476 13.46 -27.56 118.03
CA GLU A 476 14.45 -28.46 118.64
C GLU A 476 14.89 -27.97 120.03
N HIS A 477 15.10 -26.66 120.17
CA HIS A 477 15.43 -26.04 121.46
C HIS A 477 14.31 -26.19 122.50
N LYS A 478 13.04 -25.99 122.11
CA LYS A 478 11.87 -26.19 123.00
C LYS A 478 11.68 -27.65 123.42
N ASN A 479 11.95 -28.61 122.52
CA ASN A 479 11.85 -30.03 122.84
C ASN A 479 12.94 -30.50 123.82
N ASN A 480 14.15 -29.96 123.71
CA ASN A 480 15.23 -30.28 124.66
C ASN A 480 14.96 -29.71 126.07
N LEU A 481 14.34 -28.54 126.17
CA LEU A 481 13.89 -27.96 127.45
C LEU A 481 12.83 -28.82 128.15
N LEU A 482 11.80 -29.26 127.43
CA LEU A 482 10.75 -30.13 127.98
C LEU A 482 11.30 -31.47 128.48
N ARG A 483 12.32 -32.00 127.78
CA ARG A 483 12.97 -33.26 128.17
C ARG A 483 13.76 -33.10 129.48
N ASN A 484 14.48 -32.00 129.65
CA ASN A 484 15.23 -31.70 130.88
C ASN A 484 14.32 -31.44 132.10
N ILE A 485 13.13 -30.85 131.91
CA ILE A 485 12.13 -30.69 132.98
C ILE A 485 11.58 -32.04 133.44
N SER A 486 11.36 -32.98 132.50
CA SER A 486 10.75 -34.28 132.82
C SER A 486 11.67 -35.24 133.60
N VAL A 487 12.99 -35.13 133.43
CA VAL A 487 13.96 -36.05 134.05
C VAL A 487 14.26 -35.67 135.51
N ASN A 488 14.24 -34.38 135.84
CA ASN A 488 14.65 -33.89 137.18
C ASN A 488 13.50 -33.79 138.20
N ALA A 489 12.25 -34.06 137.81
CA ALA A 489 11.08 -34.00 138.70
C ALA A 489 10.83 -35.29 139.52
N LYS A 490 11.67 -36.33 139.37
CA LYS A 490 11.47 -37.64 140.02
C LYS A 490 12.25 -37.87 141.32
N ASP A 491 13.23 -37.02 141.65
CA ASP A 491 13.95 -37.08 142.93
C ASP A 491 13.54 -35.90 143.82
N GLY A 492 12.65 -36.18 144.78
CA GLY A 492 11.96 -35.21 145.64
C GLY A 492 12.85 -34.44 146.63
N ASN A 493 13.74 -33.58 146.12
CA ASN A 493 14.53 -32.64 146.92
C ASN A 493 14.38 -31.19 146.39
N PRO A 494 13.65 -30.29 147.08
CA PRO A 494 13.21 -28.98 146.57
C PRO A 494 14.34 -27.95 146.33
N GLN A 495 15.58 -28.26 146.69
CA GLN A 495 16.74 -27.42 146.42
C GLN A 495 17.30 -27.58 144.98
N ASN A 496 16.97 -28.66 144.26
CA ASN A 496 17.35 -28.84 142.85
C ASN A 496 16.41 -28.11 141.87
N LEU A 497 15.13 -27.94 142.23
CA LEU A 497 14.14 -27.24 141.39
C LEU A 497 14.36 -25.71 141.38
N GLN A 498 14.84 -25.13 142.50
CA GLN A 498 15.29 -23.72 142.54
C GLN A 498 16.62 -23.48 141.83
N ARG A 499 17.42 -24.54 141.58
CA ARG A 499 18.67 -24.44 140.82
C ARG A 499 18.42 -24.44 139.32
N ILE A 500 17.48 -25.25 138.84
CA ILE A 500 17.02 -25.28 137.44
C ILE A 500 16.27 -23.98 137.06
N LEU A 501 15.51 -23.39 138.00
CA LEU A 501 14.84 -22.10 137.80
C LEU A 501 15.76 -20.87 137.99
N LYS A 502 16.94 -21.03 138.61
CA LYS A 502 18.00 -19.99 138.66
C LYS A 502 18.99 -20.08 137.50
N GLU A 503 19.19 -21.27 136.93
CA GLU A 503 19.98 -21.48 135.71
C GLU A 503 19.25 -20.95 134.45
N GLU A 504 17.95 -20.64 134.52
CA GLU A 504 17.18 -19.96 133.45
C GLU A 504 17.32 -18.42 133.46
N SER A 505 17.86 -17.82 134.54
CA SER A 505 18.01 -16.36 134.67
C SER A 505 19.45 -15.86 134.78
N ASN A 506 20.44 -16.76 134.87
CA ASN A 506 21.86 -16.45 134.75
C ASN A 506 22.49 -17.32 133.67
N ILE A 507 22.34 -16.89 132.41
CA ILE A 507 23.33 -17.21 131.39
C ILE A 507 24.57 -16.37 131.75
N ASP A 508 25.31 -16.83 132.76
CA ASP A 508 26.74 -16.55 132.80
C ASP A 508 27.30 -17.29 131.58
N LEU A 509 27.42 -16.56 130.46
CA LEU A 509 28.29 -16.97 129.37
C LEU A 509 29.67 -17.14 130.00
N ASP A 510 30.02 -18.39 130.34
CA ASP A 510 31.33 -18.72 130.84
C ASP A 510 32.31 -18.18 129.80
N PHE A 511 33.29 -17.41 130.26
CA PHE A 511 34.19 -16.70 129.35
C PHE A 511 34.88 -17.65 128.39
N GLU A 512 35.08 -18.90 128.82
CA GLU A 512 35.67 -19.95 128.00
C GLU A 512 34.78 -20.34 126.80
N ASP A 513 33.45 -20.28 126.88
CA ASP A 513 32.57 -20.54 125.72
C ASP A 513 32.65 -19.43 124.68
N VAL A 514 32.66 -18.18 125.13
CA VAL A 514 32.82 -17.00 124.26
C VAL A 514 34.20 -16.98 123.62
N LYS A 515 35.23 -17.33 124.39
CA LYS A 515 36.60 -17.47 123.90
C LYS A 515 36.73 -18.60 122.89
N THR A 516 36.05 -19.73 123.08
CA THR A 516 36.02 -20.85 122.13
C THR A 516 35.30 -20.45 120.83
N GLN A 517 34.14 -19.80 120.90
CA GLN A 517 33.43 -19.31 119.70
C GLN A 517 34.26 -18.31 118.89
N ILE A 518 34.98 -17.42 119.56
CA ILE A 518 35.88 -16.49 118.88
C ILE A 518 37.11 -17.23 118.33
N GLN A 519 37.67 -18.22 119.02
CA GLN A 519 38.78 -19.02 118.50
C GLN A 519 38.37 -19.93 117.31
N ASP A 520 37.12 -20.38 117.24
CA ASP A 520 36.61 -21.15 116.10
C ASP A 520 36.42 -20.27 114.85
N ILE A 521 36.00 -19.02 115.03
CA ILE A 521 35.81 -18.05 113.93
C ILE A 521 37.14 -17.38 113.54
N ASN A 522 37.97 -17.05 114.53
CA ASN A 522 39.27 -16.42 114.40
C ASN A 522 40.26 -17.00 115.44
N PRO A 523 41.01 -18.06 115.07
CA PRO A 523 41.93 -18.75 115.97
C PRO A 523 43.05 -17.86 116.52
N SER A 524 43.39 -16.78 115.83
CA SER A 524 44.53 -15.92 116.14
C SER A 524 44.16 -14.66 116.92
N PHE A 525 42.86 -14.38 117.12
CA PHE A 525 42.36 -13.14 117.72
C PHE A 525 43.04 -12.74 119.04
N PHE A 526 42.99 -13.62 120.05
CA PHE A 526 43.58 -13.32 121.36
C PHE A 526 45.11 -13.24 121.30
N LYS A 527 45.74 -13.98 120.39
CA LYS A 527 47.19 -13.95 120.18
C LYS A 527 47.63 -12.61 119.59
N ILE A 528 46.95 -12.14 118.54
CA ILE A 528 47.21 -10.84 117.90
C ILE A 528 46.99 -9.69 118.89
N LEU A 529 45.96 -9.78 119.74
CA LEU A 529 45.70 -8.77 120.78
C LEU A 529 46.81 -8.69 121.83
N MET A 530 47.36 -9.83 122.24
CA MET A 530 48.49 -9.85 123.17
C MET A 530 49.78 -9.34 122.52
N ASP A 531 50.05 -9.74 121.27
CA ASP A 531 51.26 -9.35 120.55
C ASP A 531 51.29 -7.84 120.21
N LYS A 532 50.13 -7.24 119.97
CA LYS A 532 50.00 -5.80 119.63
C LYS A 532 49.84 -4.88 120.84
N SER A 533 49.83 -5.40 122.06
CA SER A 533 49.65 -4.58 123.27
C SER A 533 51.00 -4.24 123.90
N ASP A 534 51.27 -2.95 124.10
CA ASP A 534 52.50 -2.46 124.75
C ASP A 534 52.54 -2.77 126.27
N GLN A 535 51.41 -3.18 126.85
CA GLN A 535 51.28 -3.55 128.26
C GLN A 535 50.50 -4.84 128.41
N LYS A 536 50.82 -5.66 129.42
CA LYS A 536 50.12 -6.94 129.64
C LYS A 536 48.61 -6.74 129.84
N LEU A 537 47.80 -7.24 128.90
CA LEU A 537 46.35 -7.31 129.04
C LEU A 537 45.98 -8.33 130.13
N THR A 538 45.06 -7.96 131.01
CA THR A 538 44.56 -8.89 132.03
C THR A 538 43.47 -9.79 131.44
N ASN A 539 43.18 -10.93 132.06
CA ASN A 539 42.07 -11.81 131.59
C ASN A 539 40.73 -11.07 131.53
N LEU A 540 40.51 -10.10 132.42
CA LEU A 540 39.34 -9.23 132.39
C LEU A 540 39.33 -8.37 131.11
N ASP A 541 40.48 -7.77 130.74
CA ASP A 541 40.61 -6.97 129.52
C ASP A 541 40.29 -7.80 128.27
N LEU A 542 40.79 -9.04 128.19
CA LEU A 542 40.50 -9.97 127.09
C LEU A 542 39.01 -10.32 127.00
N LYS A 543 38.35 -10.48 128.15
CA LYS A 543 36.90 -10.73 128.22
C LYS A 543 36.09 -9.54 127.70
N TYR A 544 36.49 -8.32 128.02
CA TYR A 544 35.90 -7.12 127.42
C TYR A 544 36.14 -7.05 125.90
N CYS A 545 37.35 -7.31 125.41
CA CYS A 545 37.63 -7.32 123.97
C CYS A 545 36.78 -8.35 123.21
N ALA A 546 36.60 -9.55 123.78
CA ALA A 546 35.79 -10.61 123.20
C ALA A 546 34.33 -10.20 122.99
N TYR A 547 33.68 -9.64 124.02
CA TYR A 547 32.30 -9.18 123.90
C TYR A 547 32.13 -8.01 122.92
N LEU A 548 33.14 -7.15 122.80
CA LEU A 548 33.13 -6.05 121.83
C LEU A 548 33.32 -6.52 120.39
N HIS A 549 34.17 -7.52 120.17
CA HIS A 549 34.31 -8.16 118.86
C HIS A 549 32.99 -8.80 118.38
N LEU A 550 32.24 -9.40 119.32
CA LEU A 550 30.89 -9.93 119.07
C LEU A 550 29.79 -8.85 118.99
N ASN A 551 30.15 -7.57 119.00
CA ASN A 551 29.25 -6.44 118.85
C ASN A 551 28.18 -6.33 119.96
N ILE A 552 28.48 -6.78 121.17
CA ILE A 552 27.58 -6.68 122.32
C ILE A 552 27.59 -5.23 122.84
N GLU A 553 26.40 -4.66 123.06
CA GLU A 553 26.30 -3.26 123.46
C GLU A 553 26.86 -2.99 124.85
N THR A 554 27.41 -1.79 125.07
CA THR A 554 27.99 -1.35 126.36
C THR A 554 27.07 -1.59 127.56
N LYS A 555 25.75 -1.41 127.40
CA LYS A 555 24.76 -1.64 128.47
C LYS A 555 24.61 -3.13 128.80
N GLN A 556 24.65 -4.00 127.80
CA GLN A 556 24.57 -5.44 127.95
C GLN A 556 25.86 -6.00 128.58
N ILE A 557 27.02 -5.50 128.17
CA ILE A 557 28.31 -5.84 128.82
C ILE A 557 28.27 -5.44 130.30
N ALA A 558 27.74 -4.27 130.65
CA ALA A 558 27.60 -3.85 132.05
C ALA A 558 26.74 -4.81 132.87
N GLN A 559 25.62 -5.27 132.30
CA GLN A 559 24.77 -6.28 132.92
C GLN A 559 25.50 -7.62 133.10
N LEU A 560 26.23 -8.08 132.09
CA LEU A 560 27.00 -9.33 132.14
C LEU A 560 28.10 -9.32 133.21
N PHE A 561 28.76 -8.18 133.42
CA PHE A 561 29.79 -8.06 134.46
C PHE A 561 29.26 -7.56 135.81
N ASN A 562 27.95 -7.30 135.90
CA ASN A 562 27.30 -6.72 137.07
C ASN A 562 27.98 -5.42 137.57
N VAL A 563 28.33 -4.54 136.62
CA VAL A 563 28.96 -3.23 136.85
C VAL A 563 28.16 -2.12 136.18
N GLU A 564 28.35 -0.87 136.61
CA GLU A 564 27.71 0.25 135.91
C GLU A 564 28.24 0.42 134.48
N PRO A 565 27.40 0.82 133.50
CA PRO A 565 27.82 1.09 132.11
C PRO A 565 28.98 2.10 132.00
N LYS A 566 29.12 3.01 132.97
CA LYS A 566 30.25 3.94 133.07
C LYS A 566 31.58 3.20 133.28
N SER A 567 31.59 2.14 134.08
CA SER A 567 32.78 1.31 134.32
C SER A 567 33.22 0.59 133.05
N VAL A 568 32.30 0.11 132.23
CA VAL A 568 32.62 -0.51 130.92
C VAL A 568 33.28 0.50 129.98
N ARG A 569 32.77 1.75 129.92
CA ARG A 569 33.37 2.82 129.10
C ARG A 569 34.79 3.17 129.56
N MET A 570 35.01 3.22 130.87
CA MET A 570 36.36 3.43 131.43
C MET A 570 37.29 2.26 131.09
N THR A 571 36.79 1.01 131.13
CA THR A 571 37.56 -0.17 130.71
C THR A 571 37.90 -0.12 129.22
N LYS A 572 36.97 0.27 128.34
CA LYS A 572 37.24 0.49 126.90
C LYS A 572 38.36 1.51 126.70
N TYR A 573 38.30 2.64 127.39
CA TYR A 573 39.34 3.66 127.33
C TYR A 573 40.71 3.11 127.79
N ARG A 574 40.73 2.33 128.88
CA ARG A 574 41.95 1.69 129.38
C ARG A 574 42.51 0.67 128.38
N ILE A 575 41.67 -0.16 127.79
CA ILE A 575 42.08 -1.14 126.76
C ILE A 575 42.64 -0.41 125.54
N LYS A 576 41.99 0.67 125.11
CA LYS A 576 42.44 1.53 124.00
C LYS A 576 43.86 2.06 124.24
N GLN A 577 44.17 2.52 125.46
CA GLN A 577 45.52 2.94 125.84
C GLN A 577 46.53 1.78 125.84
N LYS A 578 46.14 0.59 126.32
CA LYS A 578 47.02 -0.60 126.33
C LYS A 578 47.33 -1.14 124.93
N LEU A 579 46.43 -0.93 123.97
CA LEU A 579 46.60 -1.28 122.56
C LEU A 579 47.23 -0.16 121.72
N ASN A 580 47.62 0.96 122.35
CA ASN A 580 48.25 2.11 121.72
C ASN A 580 47.46 2.68 120.52
N LEU A 581 46.13 2.73 120.63
CA LEU A 581 45.25 3.25 119.58
C LEU A 581 45.08 4.77 119.70
N ASP A 582 45.06 5.45 118.56
CA ASP A 582 44.98 6.91 118.48
C ASP A 582 43.62 7.45 118.96
N LYS A 583 43.55 8.72 119.38
CA LYS A 583 42.33 9.30 120.00
C LYS A 583 41.07 9.15 119.14
N ASP A 584 41.22 9.14 117.82
CA ASP A 584 40.11 9.09 116.86
C ASP A 584 39.76 7.66 116.38
N GLU A 585 40.55 6.65 116.75
CA GLU A 585 40.28 5.26 116.34
C GLU A 585 39.21 4.58 117.22
N ASP A 586 38.21 3.96 116.61
CA ASP A 586 37.17 3.25 117.35
C ASP A 586 37.65 1.84 117.74
N LEU A 587 37.63 1.55 119.05
CA LEU A 587 38.07 0.27 119.59
C LEU A 587 37.23 -0.90 119.05
N GLU A 588 35.92 -0.73 118.85
CA GLU A 588 35.04 -1.81 118.36
C GLU A 588 35.32 -2.12 116.89
N VAL A 589 35.58 -1.09 116.08
CA VAL A 589 35.97 -1.26 114.67
C VAL A 589 37.34 -1.94 114.57
N TYR A 590 38.33 -1.45 115.33
CA TYR A 590 39.66 -2.04 115.37
C TYR A 590 39.63 -3.52 115.75
N LEU A 591 38.84 -3.88 116.77
CA LEU A 591 38.71 -5.27 117.21
C LEU A 591 38.07 -6.17 116.12
N LYS A 592 37.16 -5.66 115.29
CA LYS A 592 36.55 -6.44 114.19
C LYS A 592 37.49 -6.71 113.03
N ASP A 593 38.43 -5.80 112.76
CA ASP A 593 39.40 -5.93 111.67
C ASP A 593 40.55 -6.90 111.98
N ILE A 594 40.66 -7.36 113.23
CA ILE A 594 41.57 -8.44 113.60
C ILE A 594 41.02 -9.76 113.05
N LYS A 595 41.77 -10.37 112.12
CA LYS A 595 41.43 -11.64 111.43
C LYS A 595 42.30 -12.80 111.87
#